data_AF-A0A7V2SY38-F1
#
_entry.id   AF-A0A7V2SY38-F1
#
_cell.length_a   1.000
_cell.length_b   1.000
_cell.length_c   1.000
_cell.angle_alpha   90.00
_cell.angle_beta   90.00
_cell.angle_gamma   90.00
#
_symmetry.space_group_name_H-M   'P 1'
#
loop_
_entity.id
_entity.type
_entity.pdbx_description
1 polymer ?
#
loop_
_entity_poly.entity_id
_entity_poly.type
_entity_poly.pdbx_seq_one_letter_code
_entity_poly.pdbx_strand_id
1 'polypeptide(L)' 'LHGLWSELETGDPNYMPRKHTVIVQPGSKISYQVTADALGNWAYHCHLLYHMAAMFRKVIVS' A
#
# COMPACT_ATOMS: atom_id res chain seq x y z
N LEU A 1 0.84 -3.79 0.07
CA LEU A 1 2.29 -3.55 -0.10
C LEU A 1 2.99 -4.63 0.68
N HIS A 2 3.84 -5.43 0.04
CA HIS A 2 4.54 -6.52 0.74
C HIS A 2 5.65 -5.95 1.62
N GLY A 3 5.98 -6.63 2.72
CA GLY A 3 7.10 -6.32 3.60
C GLY A 3 7.02 -5.04 4.44
N LEU A 4 6.04 -4.17 4.16
CA LEU A 4 5.88 -2.87 4.81
C LEU A 4 4.40 -2.66 5.19
N TRP A 5 4.15 -1.78 6.15
CA TRP A 5 2.81 -1.37 6.53
C TRP A 5 2.35 -0.12 5.78
N SER A 6 1.05 -0.06 5.48
CA SER A 6 0.38 1.16 5.03
C SER A 6 -0.33 1.82 6.22
N GLU A 7 0.14 2.97 6.65
CA GLU A 7 -0.49 3.81 7.68
C GLU A 7 -1.52 4.72 7.02
N LEU A 8 -2.79 4.31 7.07
CA LEU A 8 -3.85 4.93 6.28
C LEU A 8 -4.18 6.33 6.79
N GLU A 9 -4.20 7.31 5.89
CA GLU A 9 -4.66 8.66 6.21
C GLU A 9 -6.19 8.67 6.23
N THR A 10 -6.77 8.92 7.41
CA THR A 10 -8.22 8.89 7.63
C THR A 10 -8.86 10.28 7.70
N GLY A 11 -8.04 11.34 7.74
CA GLY A 11 -8.48 12.70 8.07
C GLY A 11 -8.44 13.03 9.56
N ASP A 12 -8.27 12.03 10.44
CA ASP A 12 -7.99 12.24 11.86
C ASP A 12 -6.47 12.16 12.11
N PRO A 13 -5.81 13.25 12.54
CA PRO A 13 -4.37 13.27 12.78
C PRO A 13 -3.93 12.36 13.94
N ASN A 14 -4.85 11.95 14.82
CA ASN A 14 -4.54 11.08 15.96
C ASN A 14 -4.83 9.61 15.66
N TYR A 15 -5.31 9.27 14.45
CA TYR A 15 -5.71 7.91 14.13
C TYR A 15 -5.33 7.48 12.71
N MET A 16 -4.19 6.76 12.63
CA MET A 16 -3.68 6.16 11.39
C MET A 16 -3.62 4.62 11.52
N PRO A 17 -4.65 3.89 11.05
CA PRO A 17 -4.65 2.44 11.15
C PRO A 17 -3.63 1.83 10.19
N ARG A 18 -2.87 0.86 10.70
CA ARG A 18 -1.92 0.06 9.91
C ARG A 18 -2.66 -1.04 9.15
N LYS A 19 -2.46 -1.10 7.85
CA LYS A 19 -3.04 -2.12 6.96
C LYS A 19 -2.00 -2.70 6.02
N HIS A 20 -2.14 -3.98 5.67
CA HIS A 20 -1.34 -4.62 4.62
C HIS A 20 -1.94 -4.41 3.21
N THR A 21 -3.27 -4.23 3.16
CA THR A 21 -4.05 -4.00 1.95
C THR A 21 -5.04 -2.86 2.21
N VAL A 22 -5.13 -1.92 1.25
CA VAL A 22 -6.03 -0.77 1.30
C VAL A 22 -7.03 -0.87 0.15
N ILE A 23 -8.29 -0.55 0.41
CA ILE A 23 -9.35 -0.50 -0.60
C ILE A 23 -9.38 0.91 -1.19
N VAL A 24 -9.32 1.01 -2.51
CA VAL A 24 -9.53 2.26 -3.26
C VAL A 24 -10.86 2.15 -4.00
N GLN A 25 -11.77 3.08 -3.76
CA GLN A 25 -13.08 3.07 -4.44
C GLN A 25 -12.92 3.47 -5.92
N PRO A 26 -13.82 3.04 -6.81
CA PRO A 26 -13.80 3.45 -8.21
C PRO A 26 -13.77 4.97 -8.37
N GLY A 27 -12.91 5.49 -9.25
CA GLY A 27 -12.78 6.93 -9.51
C GLY A 27 -12.22 7.76 -8.36
N SER A 28 -11.70 7.12 -7.30
CA SER A 28 -11.16 7.81 -6.13
C SER A 28 -9.64 7.69 -6.02
N LYS A 29 -9.07 8.49 -5.13
CA LYS A 29 -7.67 8.42 -4.70
C LYS A 29 -7.63 8.28 -3.18
N ILE A 30 -6.66 7.52 -2.69
CA ILE A 30 -6.32 7.45 -1.26
C ILE A 30 -4.82 7.65 -1.07
N SER A 31 -4.44 8.12 0.11
CA SER A 31 -3.06 8.26 0.56
C SER A 31 -2.84 7.44 1.83
N TYR A 32 -1.63 6.94 1.98
CA TYR A 32 -1.15 6.28 3.19
C TYR A 32 0.34 6.51 3.31
N GLN A 33 0.83 6.55 4.54
CA GLN A 33 2.26 6.66 4.84
C GLN A 33 2.90 5.28 4.89
N VAL A 34 4.21 5.24 4.64
CA VAL A 34 5.04 4.04 4.69
C VAL A 34 6.33 4.40 5.41
N THR A 35 6.62 3.67 6.49
CA THR A 35 7.95 3.66 7.09
C THR A 35 8.81 2.64 6.34
N ALA A 36 9.89 3.07 5.70
CA ALA A 36 10.76 2.23 4.87
C ALA A 36 11.85 1.54 5.71
N ASP A 37 11.45 0.71 6.67
CA ASP A 37 12.33 0.04 7.65
C ASP A 37 12.68 -1.42 7.29
N ALA A 38 12.06 -1.99 6.26
CA ALA A 38 12.30 -3.36 5.81
C ALA A 38 13.12 -3.39 4.51
N LEU A 39 14.44 -3.61 4.61
CA LEU A 39 15.34 -3.78 3.46
C LEU A 39 14.87 -4.92 2.55
N GLY A 40 14.92 -4.70 1.23
CA GLY A 40 14.62 -5.73 0.25
C GLY A 40 13.82 -5.25 -0.96
N ASN A 41 13.23 -6.23 -1.64
CA ASN A 41 12.49 -6.07 -2.89
C ASN A 41 11.05 -6.51 -2.68
N TRP A 42 10.10 -5.57 -2.72
CA TRP A 42 8.72 -5.81 -2.31
C TRP A 42 7.74 -5.64 -3.46
N ALA A 43 6.77 -6.55 -3.52
CA ALA A 43 5.68 -6.48 -4.49
C ALA A 43 4.64 -5.43 -4.05
N TYR A 44 4.18 -4.64 -5.01
CA TYR A 44 3.07 -3.71 -4.85
C TYR A 44 2.11 -3.83 -6.02
N HIS A 45 0.89 -4.28 -5.74
CA HIS A 45 -0.10 -4.61 -6.77
C HIS A 45 -1.52 -4.52 -6.20
N CYS A 46 -2.51 -4.50 -7.10
CA CYS A 46 -3.89 -4.70 -6.73
C CYS A 46 -4.11 -6.16 -6.28
N HIS A 47 -4.96 -6.37 -5.27
CA HIS A 47 -5.25 -7.71 -4.75
C HIS A 47 -6.45 -8.40 -5.44
N LEU A 48 -6.77 -7.96 -6.65
CA LEU A 48 -7.77 -8.56 -7.53
C LEU A 48 -7.02 -9.39 -8.56
N LEU A 49 -7.17 -10.71 -8.52
CA LEU A 49 -6.36 -11.66 -9.29
C LEU A 49 -6.32 -11.32 -10.79
N TYR A 50 -7.46 -10.95 -11.36
CA TYR A 50 -7.58 -10.58 -12.77
C TYR A 50 -6.97 -9.21 -13.12
N HIS A 51 -6.68 -8.37 -12.13
CA HIS A 51 -5.95 -7.10 -12.31
C HIS A 51 -4.44 -7.23 -12.07
N MET A 52 -3.98 -8.28 -11.37
CA MET A 52 -2.55 -8.44 -11.02
C MET A 52 -1.66 -8.49 -12.26
N ALA A 53 -2.14 -9.07 -13.37
CA ALA A 53 -1.38 -9.13 -14.62
C ALA A 53 -1.15 -7.75 -15.27
N ALA A 54 -2.01 -6.76 -14.99
CA ALA A 54 -1.93 -5.42 -15.56
C ALA A 54 -1.29 -4.38 -14.60
N MET A 55 -1.32 -4.64 -13.29
CA MET A 55 -0.80 -3.71 -12.26
C MET A 55 0.04 -4.43 -11.21
N PHE A 56 1.34 -4.59 -11.53
CA PHE A 56 2.35 -5.10 -10.61
C PHE A 56 3.58 -4.19 -10.63
N ARG A 57 4.04 -3.76 -9.45
CA ARG A 57 5.22 -2.90 -9.27
C ARG A 57 6.16 -3.51 -8.25
N LYS A 58 7.46 -3.21 -8.41
CA LYS A 58 8.51 -3.52 -7.46
C LYS A 58 8.88 -2.26 -6.68
N VAL A 59 8.91 -2.37 -5.35
CA VAL A 59 9.42 -1.35 -4.43
C VAL A 59 10.77 -1.84 -3.87
N ILE A 60 11.76 -0.96 -3.84
CA ILE A 60 13.11 -1.27 -3.35
C ILE A 60 13.36 -0.43 -2.11
N VAL A 61 13.77 -1.10 -1.02
CA VAL A 61 14.25 -0.45 0.20
C VAL A 61 15.71 -0.88 0.36
N SER A 62 16.62 0.08 0.32
CA SER A 62 18.08 -0.10 0.31
C SER A 62 18.77 0.97 1.13
#